data_AF-A0A2V6B0S2-F1
#
_entry.id   AF-A0A2V6B0S2-F1
#
_cell.length_a   1.000
_cell.length_b   1.000
_cell.length_c   1.000
_cell.angle_alpha   90.00
_cell.angle_beta   90.00
_cell.angle_gamma   90.00
#
_symmetry.space_group_name_H-M   'P 1'
#
loop_
_entity.id
_entity.type
_entity.pdbx_description
1 polymer ?
#
loop_
_entity_poly.entity_id
_entity_poly.type
_entity_poly.pdbx_seq_one_letter_code
_entity_poly.pdbx_strand_id
1 'polypeptide(L)'
;MPRISKIELSPDNGCVIDMKWTLGPLSYHSSAAGKVTVEPNKEIVRLPEIVLYDHIGFKGSYARTNLSFHFVGDYWNDRMSCVIVESGVWRFYRDEYYKGPYWDLGPGYYESFFAEKG
;
A
#
# COMPACT_ATOMS: atom_id res chain seq x y z
N MET A 1 10.44 -17.01 -18.59
CA MET A 1 9.89 -15.88 -17.80
C MET A 1 10.09 -16.22 -16.33
N PRO A 2 10.62 -15.32 -15.48
CA PRO A 2 10.68 -15.58 -14.05
C PRO A 2 9.26 -15.80 -13.55
N ARG A 3 9.03 -16.91 -12.83
CA ARG A 3 7.74 -17.15 -12.19
C ARG A 3 7.68 -16.21 -10.99
N ILE A 4 7.00 -15.07 -11.15
CA ILE A 4 6.69 -14.15 -10.05
C ILE A 4 6.13 -14.99 -8.90
N SER A 5 6.67 -14.81 -7.70
CA SER A 5 6.18 -15.59 -6.57
C SER A 5 4.70 -15.25 -6.35
N LYS A 6 3.86 -16.23 -6.00
CA LYS A 6 2.42 -15.97 -5.76
C LYS A 6 2.17 -14.96 -4.61
N ILE A 7 3.22 -14.59 -3.90
CA ILE A 7 3.23 -13.74 -2.70
C ILE A 7 3.61 -12.29 -3.08
N GLU A 8 4.22 -12.06 -4.25
CA GLU A 8 4.59 -10.71 -4.69
C GLU A 8 3.37 -9.95 -5.21
N LEU A 9 3.11 -8.80 -4.61
CA LEU A 9 2.23 -7.78 -5.17
C LEU A 9 2.91 -7.17 -6.40
N SER A 10 2.21 -7.09 -7.54
CA SER A 10 2.80 -6.67 -8.81
C SER A 10 2.02 -5.55 -9.49
N PRO A 11 2.64 -4.77 -10.39
CA PRO A 11 1.91 -3.76 -11.17
C PRO A 11 0.76 -4.35 -12.01
N ASP A 12 0.84 -5.63 -12.37
CA ASP A 12 -0.19 -6.31 -13.17
C ASP A 12 -1.49 -6.57 -12.37
N ASN A 13 -1.41 -6.58 -11.03
CA ASN A 13 -2.58 -6.64 -10.13
C ASN A 13 -2.83 -5.33 -9.36
N GLY A 14 -1.95 -4.34 -9.51
CA GLY A 14 -2.05 -3.02 -8.89
C GLY A 14 -2.73 -1.98 -9.77
N CYS A 15 -3.50 -1.07 -9.17
CA CYS A 15 -3.94 0.16 -9.82
C CYS A 15 -2.99 1.31 -9.47
N VAL A 16 -2.92 2.28 -10.38
CA VAL A 16 -2.15 3.53 -10.25
C VAL A 16 -2.47 4.20 -8.92
N ILE A 17 -1.44 4.70 -8.22
CA ILE A 17 -1.59 5.53 -7.01
C ILE A 17 -2.62 6.63 -7.33
N ASP A 18 -3.77 6.63 -6.64
CA ASP A 18 -4.75 7.71 -6.78
C ASP A 18 -4.20 8.98 -6.12
N MET A 19 -3.44 9.75 -6.91
CA MET A 19 -2.88 11.03 -6.50
C MET A 19 -3.90 12.18 -6.56
N LYS A 20 -5.22 11.90 -6.46
CA LYS A 20 -6.22 12.97 -6.29
C LYS A 20 -5.97 13.83 -5.04
N TRP A 21 -5.18 13.34 -4.10
CA TRP A 21 -4.62 14.12 -3.01
C TRP A 21 -3.45 14.93 -3.54
N THR A 22 -3.54 16.26 -3.53
CA THR A 22 -2.43 17.16 -3.83
C THR A 22 -1.37 17.07 -2.73
N LEU A 23 -0.67 15.94 -2.68
CA LEU A 23 0.61 15.84 -2.02
C LEU A 23 1.53 16.79 -2.79
N GLY A 24 2.17 17.77 -2.12
CA GLY A 24 3.26 18.52 -2.74
C GLY A 24 4.35 17.56 -3.25
N PRO A 25 5.43 18.06 -3.84
CA PRO A 25 5.88 17.87 -5.23
C PRO A 25 6.11 16.41 -5.69
N LEU A 26 5.27 15.46 -5.28
CA LEU A 26 5.21 14.12 -5.86
C LEU A 26 4.45 14.21 -7.18
N SER A 27 5.10 14.77 -8.20
CA SER A 27 4.57 14.77 -9.56
C SER A 27 4.70 13.37 -10.15
N TYR A 28 3.61 12.86 -10.71
CA TYR A 28 3.63 11.66 -11.53
C TYR A 28 4.28 12.00 -12.87
N HIS A 29 5.37 11.31 -13.19
CA HIS A 29 6.04 11.41 -14.47
C HIS A 29 5.91 10.08 -15.20
N SER A 30 5.22 10.07 -16.35
CA SER A 30 5.13 8.90 -17.22
C SER A 30 6.46 8.54 -17.89
N SER A 31 7.46 9.44 -17.84
CA SER A 31 8.82 9.25 -18.35
C SER A 31 9.80 10.22 -17.67
N ALA A 32 11.02 9.74 -17.39
CA ALA A 32 12.12 10.56 -16.86
C ALA A 32 12.79 11.46 -17.92
N ALA A 33 12.33 11.44 -19.17
CA ALA A 33 13.01 12.08 -20.31
C ALA A 33 12.89 13.62 -20.39
N GLY A 34 12.17 14.26 -19.48
CA GLY A 34 12.08 15.72 -19.41
C GLY A 34 12.94 16.29 -18.29
N LYS A 35 14.05 16.96 -18.62
CA LYS A 35 14.82 17.75 -17.64
C LYS A 35 14.02 18.99 -17.22
N VAL A 36 13.07 18.81 -16.31
CA VAL A 36 12.50 19.93 -15.55
C VAL A 36 13.37 20.08 -14.31
N THR A 37 14.10 21.19 -14.21
CA THR A 37 14.86 21.53 -13.01
C THR A 37 13.88 22.00 -11.95
N VAL A 38 13.44 21.08 -11.09
CA VAL A 38 12.61 21.40 -9.93
C VAL A 38 13.54 21.66 -8.75
N GLU A 39 13.43 22.83 -8.12
CA GLU A 39 14.11 23.12 -6.85
C GLU A 39 13.72 22.05 -5.82
N PRO A 40 14.68 21.35 -5.20
CA PRO A 40 14.36 20.27 -4.28
C PRO A 40 13.56 20.81 -3.09
N ASN A 41 12.37 20.26 -2.86
CA ASN A 41 11.54 20.65 -1.73
C ASN A 41 12.27 20.33 -0.41
N LYS A 42 12.25 21.28 0.53
CA LYS A 42 12.83 21.14 1.88
C LYS A 42 12.01 20.25 2.80
N GLU A 43 10.76 19.96 2.43
CA GLU A 43 9.93 18.99 3.15
C GLU A 43 10.31 17.56 2.78
N ILE A 44 10.48 16.72 3.80
CA ILE A 44 10.68 15.28 3.60
C ILE A 44 9.32 14.69 3.19
N VAL A 45 9.04 14.71 1.89
CA VAL A 45 7.86 14.06 1.35
C VAL A 45 8.11 12.56 1.29
N ARG A 46 7.46 11.81 2.18
CA ARG A 46 7.45 10.35 2.12
C ARG A 46 6.24 9.90 1.31
N LEU A 47 6.48 9.10 0.28
CA LEU A 47 5.42 8.37 -0.39
C LEU A 47 4.67 7.49 0.62
N PRO A 48 3.36 7.25 0.45
CA PRO A 48 2.65 6.26 1.24
C PRO A 48 3.33 4.90 1.14
N GLU A 49 3.53 4.23 2.27
CA GLU A 49 4.19 2.93 2.29
C GLU A 49 3.60 2.05 3.40
N ILE A 50 3.43 0.78 3.08
CA ILE A 50 2.86 -0.20 3.98
C ILE A 50 3.55 -1.56 3.86
N VAL A 51 3.60 -2.27 4.98
CA VAL A 51 3.99 -3.68 5.05
C VAL A 51 2.81 -4.49 5.58
N LEU A 52 2.49 -5.57 4.89
CA LEU A 52 1.38 -6.47 5.14
C LEU A 52 1.94 -7.83 5.55
N TYR A 53 1.28 -8.52 6.48
CA TYR A 53 1.69 -9.84 6.96
C TYR A 53 0.50 -10.78 7.02
N ASP A 54 0.75 -12.06 6.73
CA ASP A 54 -0.29 -13.10 6.75
C ASP A 54 -0.54 -13.71 8.14
N HIS A 55 0.35 -13.50 9.12
CA HIS A 55 0.16 -13.93 10.52
C HIS A 55 0.16 -12.73 11.47
N ILE A 56 -0.55 -12.87 12.60
CA ILE A 56 -0.55 -11.88 13.69
C ILE A 56 0.86 -11.66 14.28
N GLY A 57 1.08 -10.48 14.84
CA GLY A 57 2.35 -10.13 15.49
C GLY A 57 3.55 -10.03 14.53
N PHE A 58 3.29 -9.59 13.29
CA PHE A 58 4.30 -9.31 12.24
C PHE A 58 5.13 -10.53 11.84
N LYS A 59 4.46 -11.67 11.67
CA LYS A 59 5.09 -12.97 11.33
C LYS A 59 4.60 -13.49 9.99
N GLY A 60 5.23 -14.59 9.56
CA GLY A 60 4.85 -15.30 8.35
C GLY A 60 5.40 -14.62 7.09
N SER A 61 4.65 -14.75 6.00
CA SER A 61 4.96 -14.08 4.75
C SER A 61 4.57 -12.61 4.82
N TYR A 62 5.38 -11.76 4.19
CA TYR A 62 5.15 -10.33 4.15
C TYR A 62 5.19 -9.79 2.72
N ALA A 63 4.46 -8.73 2.47
CA ALA A 63 4.58 -7.91 1.26
C ALA A 63 4.70 -6.44 1.66
N ARG A 64 5.54 -5.71 0.93
CA ARG A 64 5.73 -4.27 1.10
C ARG A 64 5.34 -3.56 -0.18
N THR A 65 4.57 -2.50 -0.07
CA THR A 65 4.09 -1.77 -1.24
C THR A 65 3.80 -0.30 -0.92
N ASN A 66 3.87 0.51 -1.95
CA ASN A 66 3.39 1.90 -1.99
C ASN A 66 2.25 2.08 -3.00
N LEU A 67 1.71 0.98 -3.54
CA LEU A 67 0.66 0.97 -4.55
C LEU A 67 -0.69 0.56 -3.97
N SER A 68 -1.76 0.94 -4.66
CA SER A 68 -3.13 0.52 -4.38
C SER A 68 -3.52 -0.72 -5.18
N PHE A 69 -4.25 -1.64 -4.57
CA PHE A 69 -4.71 -2.88 -5.20
C PHE A 69 -6.22 -2.98 -5.09
N HIS A 70 -6.89 -3.16 -6.24
CA HIS A 70 -8.32 -3.46 -6.27
C HIS A 70 -8.59 -4.92 -5.88
N PHE A 71 -7.60 -5.80 -6.12
CA PHE A 71 -7.57 -7.17 -5.67
C PHE A 71 -6.12 -7.55 -5.34
N VAL A 72 -5.88 -8.03 -4.12
CA VAL A 72 -4.53 -8.34 -3.61
C VAL A 72 -4.00 -9.70 -4.09
N GLY A 73 -4.78 -10.43 -4.90
CA GLY A 73 -4.43 -11.75 -5.42
C GLY A 73 -4.85 -12.89 -4.48
N ASP A 74 -4.94 -14.10 -5.04
CA ASP A 74 -5.44 -15.30 -4.36
C ASP A 74 -4.71 -15.64 -3.06
N TYR A 75 -3.42 -15.32 -2.98
CA TYR A 75 -2.62 -15.62 -1.79
C TYR A 75 -2.86 -14.64 -0.64
N TRP A 76 -3.15 -13.37 -0.92
CA TRP A 76 -3.33 -12.37 0.13
C TRP A 76 -4.78 -12.24 0.56
N ASN A 77 -5.72 -12.56 -0.34
CA ASN A 77 -7.15 -12.53 -0.04
C ASN A 77 -7.48 -13.39 1.19
N ASP A 78 -8.23 -12.82 2.14
CA ASP A 78 -8.64 -13.43 3.41
C ASP A 78 -7.50 -13.93 4.32
N ARG A 79 -6.26 -13.50 4.09
CA ARG A 79 -5.07 -13.95 4.85
C ARG A 79 -4.35 -12.84 5.60
N MET A 80 -4.64 -11.58 5.29
CA MET A 80 -3.98 -10.43 5.91
C MET A 80 -4.37 -10.34 7.38
N SER A 81 -3.37 -10.44 8.27
CA SER A 81 -3.60 -10.50 9.72
C SER A 81 -3.09 -9.26 10.44
N CYS A 82 -1.96 -8.69 10.00
CA CYS A 82 -1.38 -7.50 10.63
C CYS A 82 -0.69 -6.61 9.60
N VAL A 83 -0.56 -5.32 9.92
CA VAL A 83 0.00 -4.32 9.01
C VAL A 83 0.87 -3.32 9.76
N ILE A 84 1.89 -2.81 9.07
CA ILE A 84 2.72 -1.68 9.51
C ILE A 84 2.56 -0.59 8.48
N VAL A 85 1.97 0.53 8.87
CA VAL A 85 1.88 1.72 8.02
C VAL A 85 3.09 2.60 8.31
N GLU A 86 4.01 2.68 7.36
CA GLU A 86 5.24 3.48 7.46
C GLU A 86 4.95 4.96 7.21
N SER A 87 4.05 5.25 6.25
CA SER A 87 3.71 6.60 5.82
C SER A 87 2.39 6.63 5.05
N GLY A 88 1.75 7.81 5.05
CA GLY A 88 0.45 8.04 4.41
C GLY A 88 -0.72 7.52 5.24
N VAL A 89 -1.92 7.62 4.67
CA VAL A 89 -3.15 7.03 5.22
C VAL A 89 -3.64 5.99 4.22
N TRP A 90 -3.87 4.78 4.70
CA TRP A 90 -4.27 3.62 3.90
C TRP A 90 -5.70 3.23 4.20
N ARG A 91 -6.53 3.16 3.16
CA ARG A 91 -7.89 2.66 3.25
C ARG A 91 -7.93 1.19 2.88
N PHE A 92 -8.37 0.36 3.82
CA PHE A 92 -8.61 -1.06 3.62
C PHE A 92 -10.10 -1.32 3.43
N TYR A 93 -10.44 -2.15 2.45
CA TYR A 93 -11.79 -2.60 2.18
C TYR A 93 -11.91 -4.07 2.56
N ARG A 94 -13.05 -4.45 3.16
CA ARG A 94 -13.32 -5.85 3.51
C ARG A 94 -13.43 -6.73 2.26
N ASP A 95 -14.05 -6.18 1.21
CA ASP A 95 -14.32 -6.93 -0.01
C ASP A 95 -13.48 -6.36 -1.18
N GLU A 96 -13.20 -7.20 -2.17
CA GLU A 96 -12.48 -6.80 -3.39
C GLU A 96 -13.17 -5.68 -4.19
N TYR A 97 -12.41 -5.02 -5.06
CA TYR A 97 -12.85 -3.90 -5.89
C TYR A 97 -13.37 -2.70 -5.10
N TYR A 98 -12.77 -2.43 -3.93
CA TYR A 98 -13.08 -1.26 -3.09
C TYR A 98 -14.52 -1.27 -2.55
N LYS A 99 -15.02 -2.45 -2.13
CA LYS A 99 -16.40 -2.65 -1.68
C LYS A 99 -16.46 -3.03 -0.19
N GLY A 100 -17.68 -2.92 0.36
CA GLY A 100 -17.97 -3.31 1.73
C GLY A 100 -17.48 -2.30 2.78
N PRO A 101 -17.47 -2.71 4.06
CA PRO A 101 -16.92 -1.92 5.15
C PRO A 101 -15.44 -1.58 4.90
N TYR A 102 -15.01 -0.41 5.41
CA TYR A 102 -13.64 0.04 5.25
C TYR A 102 -13.05 0.63 6.54
N TRP A 103 -11.72 0.67 6.60
CA TRP A 103 -10.95 1.24 7.70
C TRP A 103 -9.82 2.10 7.16
N ASP A 104 -9.66 3.30 7.72
CA ASP A 104 -8.56 4.21 7.40
C ASP A 104 -7.49 4.11 8.49
N LEU A 105 -6.29 3.69 8.10
CA LEU A 105 -5.15 3.52 8.99
C LEU A 105 -4.05 4.52 8.64
N GLY A 106 -3.67 5.35 9.62
CA GLY A 106 -2.49 6.20 9.52
C GLY A 106 -1.22 5.45 9.92
N PRO A 107 -0.07 6.15 10.00
CA PRO A 107 1.20 5.53 10.40
C PRO A 107 1.11 4.86 11.77
N GLY A 108 1.58 3.62 11.86
CA GLY A 108 1.47 2.83 13.07
C GLY A 108 1.66 1.32 12.86
N TYR A 109 1.69 0.60 13.98
CA TYR A 109 1.80 -0.85 14.07
C TYR A 109 0.44 -1.43 14.46
N TYR A 110 -0.10 -2.32 13.63
CA TYR A 110 -1.41 -2.92 13.83
C TYR A 110 -1.27 -4.43 13.88
N GLU A 111 -1.11 -4.97 15.09
CA GLU A 111 -0.80 -6.39 15.34
C GLU A 111 -1.93 -7.37 15.01
N SER A 112 -3.16 -6.86 14.86
CA SER A 112 -4.34 -7.62 14.43
C SER A 112 -5.33 -6.68 13.72
N PHE A 113 -5.80 -7.10 12.55
CA PHE A 113 -6.81 -6.36 11.78
C PHE A 113 -8.25 -6.64 12.22
N PHE A 114 -8.49 -7.80 12.86
CA PHE A 114 -9.82 -8.30 13.22
C PHE A 114 -10.13 -8.21 14.72
N ALA A 115 -9.20 -7.71 15.54
CA ALA A 115 -9.49 -7.49 16.94
C ALA A 115 -10.47 -6.31 17.07
N GLU A 116 -11.53 -6.48 17.88
CA GLU A 116 -12.38 -5.35 18.26
C GLU A 116 -11.52 -4.23 18.84
N LYS A 117 -11.94 -2.97 18.65
CA LYS A 117 -11.29 -1.83 19.31
C LYS A 117 -11.31 -2.09 20.81
N GLY A 118 -10.14 -2.37 21.38
CA GLY A 118 -9.92 -2.31 22.82
C GLY A 118 -10.09 -0.90 23.34
#